data_AF-A0A6G0YNS4-F1
#
_entry.id   AF-A0A6G0YNS4-F1
#
_cell.length_a   1.000
_cell.length_b   1.000
_cell.length_c   1.000
_cell.angle_alpha   90.00
_cell.angle_beta   90.00
_cell.angle_gamma   90.00
#
_symmetry.space_group_name_H-M   'P 1'
#
loop_
_entity.id
_entity.type
_entity.pdbx_description
1 polymer ?
#
loop_
_entity_poly.entity_id
_entity_poly.type
_entity_poly.pdbx_seq_one_letter_code
_entity_poly.pdbx_strand_id
1 'polypeptide(L)'
;ASTAIFSSAMFYFALLLQSEIQNGYLMRNMIAGVTIFEILLSFLIIQVIFSIIQAFFLFFLADFLLYISWESSLLLIIQLNIAIGTCGMSIGLFIGSFANSSIKSFYVTLLVCLINIILSGLFWPLENTQLALLPISYILPLSMPIRAVQAVLIRGRQFNSNDILFAGICITFWTIISFYSFILRLLNTYTRF
;
A
#
# COMPACT_ATOMS: atom_id res chain seq x y z
N ALA A 1 12.97 -1.26 -1.64
CA ALA A 1 12.01 -1.02 -2.74
C ALA A 1 10.57 -1.00 -2.26
N SER A 2 10.09 -2.08 -1.63
CA SER A 2 8.68 -2.26 -1.31
C SER A 2 8.08 -1.22 -0.36
N THR A 3 8.87 -0.70 0.59
CA THR A 3 8.42 0.36 1.51
C THR A 3 8.19 1.69 0.80
N ALA A 4 9.02 1.99 -0.20
CA ALA A 4 8.86 3.17 -1.03
C ALA A 4 7.63 3.08 -1.94
N ILE A 5 7.27 1.88 -2.41
CA ILE A 5 6.05 1.66 -3.20
C ILE A 5 4.80 1.80 -2.34
N PHE A 6 4.83 1.28 -1.11
CA PHE A 6 3.73 1.42 -0.18
C PHE A 6 3.49 2.88 0.22
N SER A 7 4.55 3.59 0.61
CA SER A 7 4.43 4.98 1.07
C SER A 7 4.03 5.92 -0.08
N SER A 8 4.61 5.76 -1.27
CA SER A 8 4.25 6.56 -2.45
C SER A 8 2.77 6.38 -2.80
N ALA A 9 2.28 5.13 -2.85
CA ALA A 9 0.88 4.83 -3.11
C ALA A 9 -0.03 5.45 -2.06
N MET A 10 0.30 5.29 -0.76
CA MET A 10 -0.49 5.91 0.32
C MET A 10 -0.63 7.42 0.15
N PHE A 11 0.48 8.13 -0.04
CA PHE A 11 0.48 9.59 -0.19
C PHE A 11 -0.27 10.04 -1.44
N TYR A 12 -0.02 9.40 -2.57
CA TYR A 12 -0.62 9.78 -3.85
C TYR A 12 -2.15 9.66 -3.78
N PHE A 13 -2.67 8.51 -3.33
CA PHE A 13 -4.12 8.28 -3.32
C PHE A 13 -4.85 9.04 -2.21
N ALA A 14 -4.22 9.24 -1.05
CA ALA A 14 -4.80 10.06 0.02
C ALA A 14 -4.98 11.53 -0.40
N LEU A 15 -3.99 12.08 -1.12
CA LEU A 15 -4.04 13.45 -1.62
C LEU A 15 -4.94 13.59 -2.84
N LEU A 16 -4.86 12.64 -3.79
CA LEU A 16 -5.70 12.65 -4.99
C LEU A 16 -7.18 12.64 -4.61
N LEU A 17 -7.59 11.69 -3.78
CA LEU A 17 -8.99 11.59 -3.37
C LEU A 17 -9.45 12.84 -2.60
N GLN A 18 -8.61 13.37 -1.72
CA GLN A 18 -8.94 14.59 -1.00
C GLN A 18 -9.12 15.78 -1.95
N SER A 19 -8.25 15.91 -2.96
CA SER A 19 -8.35 16.96 -3.96
C SER A 19 -9.62 16.84 -4.81
N GLU A 20 -10.01 15.62 -5.17
CA GLU A 20 -11.26 15.32 -5.90
C GLU A 20 -12.51 15.71 -5.10
N ILE A 21 -12.50 15.45 -3.78
CA ILE A 21 -13.58 15.83 -2.87
C ILE A 21 -13.63 17.36 -2.69
N GLN A 22 -12.47 18.00 -2.46
CA GLN A 22 -12.40 19.45 -2.25
C GLN A 22 -12.85 20.25 -3.47
N ASN A 23 -12.52 19.78 -4.67
CA ASN A 23 -12.91 20.43 -5.92
C ASN A 23 -14.33 20.05 -6.38
N GLY A 24 -15.00 19.13 -5.68
CA GLY A 24 -16.33 18.64 -6.03
C GLY A 24 -16.40 17.78 -7.31
N TYR A 25 -15.24 17.41 -7.88
CA TYR A 25 -15.17 16.56 -9.08
C TYR A 25 -15.77 15.19 -8.84
N LEU A 26 -15.59 14.63 -7.65
CA LEU A 26 -16.14 13.33 -7.27
C LEU A 26 -17.67 13.32 -7.32
N MET A 27 -18.33 14.36 -6.81
CA MET A 27 -19.80 14.48 -6.89
C MET A 27 -20.28 14.67 -8.33
N ARG A 28 -19.57 15.48 -9.13
CA ARG A 28 -19.92 15.70 -10.53
C ARG A 28 -19.82 14.41 -11.35
N ASN A 29 -18.77 13.61 -11.13
CA ASN A 29 -18.61 12.33 -11.81
C ASN A 29 -19.73 11.35 -11.43
N MET A 30 -20.15 11.35 -10.15
CA MET A 30 -21.28 10.52 -9.71
C MET A 30 -22.61 10.97 -10.30
N ILE A 31 -22.86 12.28 -10.46
CA ILE A 31 -24.07 12.81 -11.11
C ILE A 31 -24.10 12.44 -12.60
N ALA A 32 -22.93 12.36 -13.24
CA ALA A 32 -22.81 11.89 -14.62
C ALA A 32 -23.09 10.38 -14.80
N GLY A 33 -23.44 9.66 -13.72
CA GLY A 33 -23.77 8.24 -13.74
C GLY A 33 -22.57 7.31 -13.59
N VAL A 34 -21.37 7.85 -13.30
CA VAL A 34 -20.18 7.03 -13.07
C VAL A 34 -20.31 6.30 -11.73
N THR A 35 -20.12 4.98 -11.76
CA THR A 35 -20.25 4.15 -10.56
C THR A 35 -18.99 4.26 -9.68
N ILE A 36 -19.14 4.09 -8.37
CA ILE A 36 -18.00 4.07 -7.43
C ILE A 36 -17.00 2.97 -7.81
N PHE A 37 -17.49 1.85 -8.34
CA PHE A 37 -16.65 0.75 -8.81
C PHE A 37 -15.76 1.15 -10.00
N GLU A 38 -16.26 1.93 -10.96
CA GLU A 38 -15.47 2.42 -12.10
C GLU A 38 -14.35 3.38 -11.65
N ILE A 39 -14.64 4.23 -10.66
CA ILE A 39 -13.63 5.14 -10.08
C ILE A 39 -12.53 4.32 -9.39
N LEU A 40 -12.92 3.34 -8.57
CA LEU A 40 -11.97 2.47 -7.87
C LEU A 40 -11.13 1.63 -8.84
N LEU A 41 -11.73 1.14 -9.92
CA LEU A 41 -11.04 0.38 -10.96
C LEU A 41 -10.01 1.25 -11.68
N SER A 42 -10.34 2.51 -11.95
CA SER A 42 -9.41 3.50 -12.51
C SER A 42 -8.19 3.72 -11.60
N PHE A 43 -8.42 3.88 -10.30
CA PHE A 43 -7.34 4.01 -9.30
C PHE A 43 -6.48 2.74 -9.22
N LEU A 44 -7.09 1.55 -9.25
CA LEU A 44 -6.36 0.28 -9.27
C LEU A 44 -5.43 0.18 -10.48
N ILE A 45 -5.91 0.52 -11.68
CA ILE A 45 -5.09 0.47 -12.91
C ILE A 45 -3.89 1.41 -12.79
N ILE A 46 -4.11 2.65 -12.37
CA ILE A 46 -3.05 3.65 -12.18
C ILE A 46 -2.01 3.14 -11.18
N GLN A 47 -2.47 2.56 -10.06
CA GLN A 47 -1.58 2.00 -9.04
C GLN A 47 -0.73 0.85 -9.56
N VAL A 48 -1.31 -0.08 -10.34
CA VAL A 48 -0.58 -1.22 -10.91
C VAL A 48 0.52 -0.71 -11.84
N ILE A 49 0.20 0.20 -12.76
CA ILE A 49 1.16 0.79 -13.70
C ILE A 49 2.30 1.47 -12.93
N PHE A 50 1.95 2.30 -11.94
CA PHE A 50 2.94 3.02 -11.13
C PHE A 50 3.86 2.08 -10.36
N SER A 51 3.30 1.02 -9.75
CA SER A 51 4.09 0.02 -9.00
C SER A 51 5.05 -0.76 -9.89
N ILE A 52 4.67 -1.07 -11.13
CA ILE A 52 5.54 -1.74 -12.11
C ILE A 52 6.70 -0.81 -12.48
N ILE A 53 6.41 0.44 -12.85
CA ILE A 53 7.43 1.43 -13.22
C ILE A 53 8.41 1.65 -12.06
N GLN A 54 7.90 1.85 -10.84
CA GLN A 54 8.72 2.08 -9.66
C GLN A 54 9.59 0.86 -9.32
N ALA A 55 9.06 -0.36 -9.46
CA ALA A 55 9.83 -1.58 -9.24
C ALA A 55 10.96 -1.71 -10.28
N PHE A 56 10.66 -1.56 -11.58
CA PHE A 56 11.67 -1.61 -12.64
C PHE A 56 12.77 -0.56 -12.45
N PHE A 57 12.39 0.67 -12.13
CA PHE A 57 13.35 1.76 -11.90
C PHE A 57 14.31 1.44 -10.74
N LEU A 58 13.81 0.85 -9.66
CA LEU A 58 14.64 0.47 -8.51
C LEU A 58 15.53 -0.74 -8.79
N PHE A 59 15.06 -1.72 -9.57
CA PHE A 59 15.89 -2.82 -10.04
C PHE A 59 17.04 -2.32 -10.90
N PHE A 60 16.71 -1.46 -11.88
CA PHE A 60 17.71 -0.84 -12.75
C PHE A 60 18.76 -0.05 -11.96
N LEU A 61 18.34 0.75 -10.98
CA LEU A 61 19.26 1.46 -10.09
C LEU A 61 20.14 0.50 -9.29
N ALA A 62 19.59 -0.58 -8.76
CA ALA A 62 20.35 -1.54 -7.97
C ALA A 62 21.37 -2.32 -8.82
N ASP A 63 21.04 -2.68 -10.06
CA ASP A 63 22.01 -3.25 -11.01
C ASP A 63 23.15 -2.27 -11.33
N PHE A 64 22.79 -1.03 -11.66
CA PHE A 64 23.74 -0.02 -12.11
C PHE A 64 24.68 0.46 -11.00
N LEU A 65 24.18 0.62 -9.77
CA LEU A 65 24.94 1.17 -8.64
C LEU A 65 25.68 0.11 -7.83
N LEU A 66 25.09 -1.08 -7.65
CA LEU A 66 25.56 -2.07 -6.65
C LEU A 66 26.10 -3.36 -7.29
N TYR A 67 25.97 -3.56 -8.60
CA TYR A 67 26.45 -4.75 -9.33
C TYR A 67 26.01 -6.08 -8.69
N ILE A 68 24.80 -6.12 -8.13
CA ILE A 68 24.27 -7.29 -7.45
C ILE A 68 23.73 -8.30 -8.48
N SER A 69 24.20 -9.53 -8.41
CA SER A 69 23.65 -10.63 -9.22
C SER A 69 22.36 -11.16 -8.59
N TRP A 70 21.22 -10.97 -9.25
CA TRP A 70 19.93 -11.45 -8.75
C TRP A 70 19.75 -12.93 -9.06
N GLU A 71 19.80 -13.77 -8.02
CA GLU A 71 19.42 -15.19 -8.15
C GLU A 71 17.90 -15.42 -8.05
N SER A 72 17.15 -14.40 -7.67
CA SER A 72 15.70 -14.48 -7.44
C SER A 72 14.88 -14.28 -8.72
N SER A 73 13.73 -14.95 -8.80
CA SER A 73 12.76 -14.70 -9.88
C SER A 73 12.15 -13.29 -9.78
N LEU A 74 12.46 -12.42 -10.75
CA LEU A 74 11.96 -11.04 -10.82
C LEU A 74 10.43 -10.96 -10.78
N LEU A 75 9.74 -11.94 -11.38
CA LEU A 75 8.28 -12.01 -11.42
C LEU A 75 7.65 -12.02 -10.01
N LEU A 76 8.24 -12.77 -9.08
CA LEU A 76 7.78 -12.87 -7.69
C LEU A 76 7.80 -11.53 -6.98
N ILE A 77 8.89 -10.78 -7.16
CA ILE A 77 9.10 -9.50 -6.49
C ILE A 77 8.14 -8.46 -7.06
N ILE A 78 7.89 -8.47 -8.37
CA ILE A 78 6.92 -7.58 -9.01
C ILE A 78 5.50 -7.87 -8.48
N GLN A 79 5.10 -9.14 -8.41
CA GLN A 79 3.78 -9.51 -7.87
C GLN A 79 3.60 -9.09 -6.42
N LEU A 80 4.61 -9.32 -5.57
CA LEU A 80 4.60 -8.87 -4.17
C LEU A 80 4.52 -7.34 -4.07
N ASN A 81 5.27 -6.61 -4.89
CA ASN A 81 5.23 -5.15 -4.90
C ASN A 81 3.89 -4.59 -5.37
N ILE A 82 3.23 -5.23 -6.34
CA ILE A 82 1.87 -4.85 -6.76
C ILE A 82 0.90 -5.05 -5.57
N ALA A 83 0.95 -6.21 -4.91
CA ALA A 83 0.10 -6.50 -3.74
C ALA A 83 0.32 -5.46 -2.62
N ILE A 84 1.57 -5.16 -2.29
CA ILE A 84 1.93 -4.13 -1.30
C ILE A 84 1.42 -2.75 -1.73
N GLY A 85 1.57 -2.40 -3.01
CA GLY A 85 1.08 -1.15 -3.56
C GLY A 85 -0.44 -1.00 -3.46
N THR A 86 -1.20 -2.06 -3.76
CA THR A 86 -2.66 -2.06 -3.59
C THR A 86 -3.07 -1.91 -2.12
N CYS A 87 -2.29 -2.48 -1.19
CA CYS A 87 -2.48 -2.24 0.24
C CYS A 87 -2.27 -0.77 0.61
N GLY A 88 -1.17 -0.16 0.14
CA GLY A 88 -0.89 1.26 0.37
C GLY A 88 -1.99 2.17 -0.17
N MET A 89 -2.43 1.91 -1.41
CA MET A 89 -3.55 2.63 -2.01
C MET A 89 -4.81 2.54 -1.15
N SER A 90 -5.20 1.34 -0.71
CA SER A 90 -6.43 1.12 0.05
C SER A 90 -6.45 1.88 1.39
N ILE A 91 -5.31 1.92 2.10
CA ILE A 91 -5.13 2.71 3.33
C ILE A 91 -5.13 4.21 3.02
N GLY A 92 -4.51 4.64 1.92
CA GLY A 92 -4.53 6.03 1.47
C GLY A 92 -5.94 6.53 1.17
N LEU A 93 -6.73 5.75 0.43
CA LEU A 93 -8.14 6.06 0.14
C LEU A 93 -8.99 6.15 1.41
N PHE A 94 -8.76 5.23 2.36
CA PHE A 94 -9.40 5.27 3.67
C PHE A 94 -9.09 6.60 4.38
N ILE A 95 -7.82 6.96 4.52
CA ILE A 95 -7.42 8.22 5.18
C ILE A 95 -8.01 9.44 4.47
N GLY A 96 -7.95 9.48 3.13
CA GLY A 96 -8.53 10.56 2.33
C GLY A 96 -10.04 10.72 2.55
N SER A 97 -10.78 9.63 2.75
CA SER A 97 -12.24 9.71 2.98
C SER A 97 -12.64 10.30 4.34
N PHE A 98 -11.75 10.26 5.34
CA PHE A 98 -11.98 10.82 6.67
C PHE A 98 -11.46 12.25 6.82
N ALA A 99 -10.60 12.71 5.92
CA ALA A 99 -9.98 14.00 6.03
C ALA A 99 -10.90 15.13 5.54
N ASN A 100 -11.01 16.20 6.34
CA ASN A 100 -11.78 17.39 5.97
C ASN A 100 -10.95 18.39 5.14
N SER A 101 -9.63 18.21 5.06
CA SER A 101 -8.72 19.11 4.35
C SER A 101 -7.51 18.37 3.81
N SER A 102 -6.99 18.80 2.66
CA SER A 102 -5.73 18.32 2.05
C SER A 102 -4.56 18.30 3.02
N ILE A 103 -4.40 19.36 3.82
CA ILE A 103 -3.31 19.46 4.80
C ILE A 103 -3.50 18.44 5.92
N LYS A 104 -4.74 18.23 6.40
CA LYS A 104 -5.04 17.22 7.42
C LYS A 104 -4.80 15.81 6.90
N SER A 105 -5.23 15.51 5.68
CA SER A 105 -4.99 14.22 5.01
C SER A 105 -3.49 13.93 4.92
N PHE A 106 -2.70 14.92 4.52
CA PHE A 106 -1.25 14.79 4.42
C PHE A 106 -0.61 14.43 5.76
N TYR A 107 -0.90 15.17 6.84
CA TYR A 107 -0.30 14.89 8.15
C TYR A 107 -0.73 13.54 8.72
N VAL A 108 -2.00 13.14 8.54
CA VAL A 108 -2.46 11.81 8.98
C VAL A 108 -1.75 10.71 8.20
N THR A 109 -1.67 10.85 6.87
CA THR A 109 -0.96 9.88 6.02
C THR A 109 0.50 9.78 6.39
N LEU A 110 1.14 10.91 6.69
CA LEU A 110 2.52 10.97 7.16
C LEU A 110 2.72 10.21 8.48
N LEU A 111 1.84 10.44 9.46
CA LEU A 111 1.91 9.73 10.75
C LEU A 111 1.74 8.21 10.57
N VAL A 112 0.75 7.79 9.78
CA VAL A 112 0.52 6.36 9.51
C VAL A 112 1.71 5.75 8.76
N CYS A 113 2.27 6.45 7.78
CA CYS A 113 3.45 6.01 7.04
C CYS A 113 4.66 5.84 7.97
N LEU A 114 4.93 6.80 8.85
CA LEU A 114 6.06 6.73 9.79
C LEU A 114 5.93 5.56 10.75
N ILE A 115 4.76 5.36 11.36
CA ILE A 115 4.51 4.22 12.25
C ILE A 115 4.75 2.91 11.51
N ASN A 116 4.25 2.80 10.27
CA ASN A 116 4.43 1.60 9.47
C ASN A 116 5.90 1.33 9.16
N ILE A 117 6.67 2.32 8.74
CA ILE A 117 8.09 2.12 8.40
C ILE A 117 8.90 1.72 9.64
N ILE A 118 8.69 2.39 10.78
CA ILE A 118 9.45 2.11 12.01
C ILE A 118 9.20 0.68 12.50
N LEU A 119 7.94 0.24 12.52
CA LEU A 119 7.56 -1.07 13.05
C LEU A 119 7.72 -2.23 12.04
N SER A 120 7.96 -1.92 10.77
CA SER A 120 8.00 -2.91 9.69
C SER A 120 9.21 -3.85 9.68
N GLY A 121 10.14 -3.69 10.61
CA GLY A 121 11.33 -4.53 10.69
C GLY A 121 12.51 -4.05 9.83
N LEU A 122 12.40 -2.87 9.21
CA LEU A 122 13.44 -2.28 8.36
C LEU A 122 14.62 -1.73 9.19
N PHE A 123 14.31 -1.02 10.28
CA PHE A 123 15.32 -0.44 11.18
C PHE A 123 15.82 -1.42 12.23
N TRP A 124 14.95 -2.35 12.65
CA TRP A 124 15.25 -3.31 13.70
C TRP A 124 14.60 -4.66 13.37
N PRO A 125 15.35 -5.78 13.34
CA PRO A 125 14.79 -7.07 12.99
C PRO A 125 13.70 -7.48 13.99
N LEU A 126 12.61 -8.01 13.48
CA LEU A 126 11.45 -8.45 14.28
C LEU A 126 11.79 -9.55 15.28
N GLU A 127 12.91 -10.26 15.09
CA GLU A 127 13.41 -11.23 16.07
C GLU A 127 13.90 -10.57 17.38
N ASN A 128 14.32 -9.31 17.31
CA ASN A 128 14.92 -8.62 18.43
C ASN A 128 13.93 -7.65 19.11
N THR A 129 12.67 -7.55 18.66
CA THR A 129 11.71 -6.61 19.24
C THR A 129 11.29 -7.07 20.64
N GLN A 130 11.13 -6.12 21.56
CA GLN A 130 10.61 -6.40 22.90
C GLN A 130 9.24 -7.09 22.81
N LEU A 131 8.98 -8.04 23.71
CA LEU A 131 7.75 -8.86 23.75
C LEU A 131 6.45 -8.03 23.64
N ALA A 132 6.44 -6.79 24.14
CA ALA A 132 5.28 -5.90 24.09
C ALA A 132 4.98 -5.31 22.69
N LEU A 133 6.00 -5.08 21.85
CA LEU A 133 5.82 -4.50 20.50
C LEU A 133 5.63 -5.56 19.41
N LEU A 134 6.03 -6.81 19.71
CA LEU A 134 5.90 -7.95 18.82
C LEU A 134 4.47 -8.14 18.25
N PRO A 135 3.37 -8.13 19.03
CA PRO A 135 2.02 -8.31 18.48
C PRO A 135 1.60 -7.16 17.57
N ILE A 136 2.00 -5.92 17.89
CA ILE A 136 1.67 -4.74 17.10
C ILE A 136 2.34 -4.86 15.73
N SER A 137 3.63 -5.17 15.69
CA SER A 137 4.35 -5.38 14.44
C SER A 137 3.75 -6.48 13.57
N TYR A 138 3.17 -7.55 14.14
CA TYR A 138 2.49 -8.59 13.37
C TYR A 138 1.14 -8.16 12.78
N ILE A 139 0.44 -7.24 13.45
CA ILE A 139 -0.83 -6.70 12.98
C ILE A 139 -0.62 -5.71 11.83
N LEU A 140 0.55 -5.05 11.77
CA LEU A 140 0.81 -4.05 10.76
C LEU A 140 0.76 -4.62 9.33
N PRO A 141 0.09 -3.93 8.39
CA PRO A 141 -0.04 -4.37 7.00
C PRO A 141 1.30 -4.51 6.28
N LEU A 142 2.33 -3.80 6.76
CA LEU A 142 3.62 -3.68 6.07
C LEU A 142 4.65 -4.74 6.49
N SER A 143 4.61 -5.21 7.74
CA SER A 143 5.69 -6.00 8.35
C SER A 143 5.87 -7.37 7.70
N MET A 144 4.78 -8.11 7.48
CA MET A 144 4.81 -9.42 6.82
C MET A 144 5.26 -9.34 5.36
N PRO A 145 4.73 -8.43 4.51
CA PRO A 145 5.22 -8.28 3.15
C PRO A 145 6.70 -7.96 3.02
N ILE A 146 7.23 -7.10 3.89
CA ILE A 146 8.67 -6.75 3.85
C ILE A 146 9.52 -7.97 4.16
N ARG A 147 9.14 -8.77 5.15
CA ARG A 147 9.83 -10.05 5.44
C ARG A 147 9.78 -11.00 4.26
N ALA A 148 8.63 -11.13 3.60
CA ALA A 148 8.49 -11.97 2.41
C ALA A 148 9.42 -11.49 1.28
N VAL A 149 9.46 -10.19 1.01
CA VAL A 149 10.36 -9.62 -0.01
C VAL A 149 11.83 -9.81 0.37
N GLN A 150 12.21 -9.57 1.62
CA GLN A 150 13.57 -9.80 2.09
C GLN A 150 13.97 -11.28 1.99
N ALA A 151 13.06 -12.20 2.30
CA ALA A 151 13.29 -13.64 2.18
C ALA A 151 13.49 -14.06 0.72
N VAL A 152 12.74 -13.48 -0.23
CA VAL A 152 12.93 -13.73 -1.67
C VAL A 152 14.25 -13.14 -2.16
N LEU A 153 14.59 -11.92 -1.74
CA LEU A 153 15.80 -11.21 -2.16
C LEU A 153 17.09 -11.84 -1.65
N ILE A 154 17.14 -12.24 -0.37
CA ILE A 154 18.37 -12.72 0.27
C ILE A 154 18.53 -14.23 0.13
N ARG A 155 17.42 -14.99 0.19
CA ARG A 155 17.45 -16.46 0.25
C ARG A 155 17.02 -17.13 -1.06
N GLY A 156 16.67 -16.36 -2.10
CA GLY A 156 16.19 -16.89 -3.38
C GLY A 156 14.96 -17.80 -3.26
N ARG A 157 14.18 -17.67 -2.17
CA ARG A 157 13.08 -18.60 -1.87
C ARG A 157 11.96 -18.47 -2.91
N GLN A 158 11.43 -19.62 -3.34
CA GLN A 158 10.30 -19.69 -4.27
C GLN A 158 8.94 -19.53 -3.56
N PHE A 159 7.86 -19.40 -4.36
CA PHE A 159 6.47 -19.10 -3.96
C PHE A 159 5.92 -19.90 -2.77
N ASN A 160 6.40 -21.13 -2.55
CA ASN A 160 5.80 -22.09 -1.60
C ASN A 160 6.26 -21.94 -0.14
N SER A 161 6.94 -20.84 0.20
CA SER A 161 7.34 -20.60 1.59
C SER A 161 6.16 -20.04 2.40
N ASN A 162 5.96 -20.58 3.61
CA ASN A 162 4.89 -20.13 4.52
C ASN A 162 4.90 -18.60 4.72
N ASP A 163 6.08 -17.98 4.70
CA ASP A 163 6.27 -16.52 4.84
C ASP A 163 5.51 -15.72 3.77
N ILE A 164 5.49 -16.19 2.52
CA ILE A 164 4.81 -15.53 1.39
C ILE A 164 3.28 -15.67 1.53
N LEU A 165 2.81 -16.84 1.97
CA LEU A 165 1.38 -17.08 2.21
C LEU A 165 0.84 -16.19 3.34
N PHE A 166 1.55 -16.13 4.47
CA PHE A 166 1.17 -15.25 5.58
C PHE A 166 1.18 -13.78 5.16
N ALA A 167 2.17 -13.34 4.37
CA ALA A 167 2.18 -12.00 3.82
C ALA A 167 0.97 -11.72 2.93
N GLY A 168 0.62 -12.65 2.03
CA GLY A 168 -0.56 -12.54 1.17
C GLY A 168 -1.86 -12.42 1.96
N ILE A 169 -2.04 -13.25 2.99
CA ILE A 169 -3.23 -13.21 3.87
C ILE A 169 -3.33 -11.88 4.61
N CYS A 170 -2.23 -11.37 5.18
CA CYS A 170 -2.22 -10.08 5.86
C CYS A 170 -2.56 -8.91 4.91
N ILE A 171 -1.97 -8.90 3.71
CA ILE A 171 -2.22 -7.86 2.71
C ILE A 171 -3.69 -7.87 2.27
N THR A 172 -4.21 -9.05 1.91
CA THR A 172 -5.60 -9.20 1.45
C THR A 172 -6.59 -8.86 2.55
N PHE A 173 -6.32 -9.22 3.80
CA PHE A 173 -7.16 -8.84 4.93
C PHE A 173 -7.25 -7.31 5.09
N TRP A 174 -6.11 -6.61 5.06
CA TRP A 174 -6.06 -5.16 5.21
C TRP A 174 -6.64 -4.40 4.01
N THR A 175 -6.43 -4.89 2.79
CA THR A 175 -7.04 -4.29 1.59
C THR A 175 -8.56 -4.41 1.65
N ILE A 176 -9.11 -5.58 1.98
CA ILE A 176 -10.56 -5.78 2.07
C ILE A 176 -11.17 -4.85 3.13
N ILE A 177 -10.57 -4.77 4.32
CA ILE A 177 -11.08 -3.92 5.41
C ILE A 177 -11.08 -2.43 5.03
N SER A 178 -10.01 -1.95 4.42
CA SER A 178 -9.88 -0.54 4.05
C SER A 178 -10.77 -0.18 2.85
N PHE A 179 -10.90 -1.05 1.86
CA PHE A 179 -11.87 -0.88 0.77
C PHE A 179 -13.31 -0.90 1.26
N TYR A 180 -13.67 -1.85 2.13
CA TYR A 180 -15.02 -1.95 2.66
C TYR A 180 -15.40 -0.71 3.46
N SER A 181 -14.53 -0.27 4.36
CA SER A 181 -14.76 0.95 5.16
C SER A 181 -14.81 2.22 4.31
N PHE A 182 -14.01 2.29 3.25
CA PHE A 182 -14.07 3.36 2.26
C PHE A 182 -15.42 3.41 1.51
N ILE A 183 -15.89 2.27 1.00
CA ILE A 183 -17.17 2.17 0.27
C ILE A 183 -18.34 2.54 1.19
N LEU A 184 -18.36 2.03 2.43
CA LEU A 184 -19.38 2.38 3.41
C LEU A 184 -19.43 3.88 3.69
N ARG A 185 -18.27 4.54 3.77
CA ARG A 185 -18.18 5.98 4.01
C ARG A 185 -18.74 6.79 2.84
N LEU A 186 -18.45 6.38 1.60
CA LEU A 186 -19.00 7.01 0.41
C LEU A 186 -20.52 6.83 0.32
N LEU A 187 -21.02 5.62 0.57
CA LEU A 187 -22.47 5.34 0.58
C LEU A 187 -23.21 6.15 1.64
N ASN A 188 -22.67 6.27 2.85
CA ASN A 188 -23.28 7.06 3.92
C ASN A 188 -23.25 8.57 3.61
N THR A 189 -22.26 9.02 2.83
CA THR A 189 -22.21 10.41 2.35
C THR A 189 -23.28 10.64 1.27
N TYR A 190 -23.54 9.65 0.41
CA TYR A 190 -24.58 9.70 -0.62
C TYR A 190 -26.00 9.77 -0.03
N THR A 191 -26.32 8.97 0.99
CA THR A 191 -27.66 8.94 1.60
C THR A 191 -28.03 10.21 2.38
N ARG A 192 -27.09 11.14 2.58
CA ARG A 192 -27.33 12.42 3.27
C ARG A 192 -27.69 13.57 2.32
N PHE A 193 -27.68 13.34 1.01
CA PHE A 193 -28.15 14.27 -0.01
C PHE A 193 -29.47 13.77 -0.61
#